data_AF-A0A969MG91-F1
#
_entry.id   AF-A0A969MG91-F1
#
_cell.length_a   1.000
_cell.length_b   1.000
_cell.length_c   1.000
_cell.angle_alpha   90.00
_cell.angle_beta   90.00
_cell.angle_gamma   90.00
#
_symmetry.space_group_name_H-M   'P 1'
#
loop_
_entity.id
_entity.type
_entity.pdbx_description
1 polymer ?
#
loop_
_entity_poly.entity_id
_entity_poly.type
_entity_poly.pdbx_seq_one_letter_code
_entity_poly.pdbx_strand_id
1 'polypeptide(L)'
;MTAQTNQMDASTKGADAVDEAIANGIDLDGSPIEPAKLDLYNQVMALEGNRQRSGVKNTMRSRIVRIGAKHISQVELNQMLEEADFAPLKDKEIAFYYGGK
;
A
#
# COMPACT_ATOMS: atom_id res chain seq x y z
N MET A 1 12.70 -8.35 47.08
CA MET A 1 11.75 -9.17 46.30
C MET A 1 11.43 -8.39 45.04
N THR A 2 12.01 -8.81 43.94
CA THR A 2 12.09 -8.13 42.64
C THR A 2 10.72 -8.04 41.96
N ALA A 3 10.31 -6.84 41.60
CA ALA A 3 9.19 -6.61 40.68
C ALA A 3 9.64 -7.01 39.27
N GLN A 4 9.17 -8.16 38.79
CA GLN A 4 9.42 -8.61 37.43
C GLN A 4 8.40 -7.91 36.53
N THR A 5 8.90 -6.89 35.82
CA THR A 5 8.19 -6.15 34.78
C THR A 5 7.85 -7.05 33.61
N ASN A 6 6.54 -7.30 33.48
CA ASN A 6 5.76 -7.37 32.24
C ASN A 6 6.57 -7.24 30.93
N GLN A 7 6.93 -8.35 30.29
CA GLN A 7 7.23 -8.40 28.84
C GLN A 7 6.96 -9.80 28.31
N MET A 8 6.04 -9.88 27.33
CA MET A 8 6.01 -10.78 26.17
C MET A 8 4.55 -11.09 25.77
N ASP A 9 3.84 -10.05 25.33
CA ASP A 9 2.71 -10.22 24.40
C ASP A 9 3.06 -9.47 23.12
N ALA A 10 4.14 -9.91 22.45
CA ALA A 10 4.39 -9.54 21.07
C ALA A 10 3.40 -10.33 20.22
N SER A 11 2.29 -9.69 19.85
CA SER A 11 1.32 -10.21 18.89
C SER A 11 2.04 -10.57 17.59
N THR A 12 2.32 -11.86 17.37
CA THR A 12 2.98 -12.43 16.17
C THR A 12 2.09 -12.37 14.90
N LYS A 13 1.14 -11.44 14.84
CA LYS A 13 0.14 -11.34 13.78
C LYS A 13 -0.06 -9.88 13.40
N GLY A 14 0.54 -9.49 12.28
CA GLY A 14 0.47 -8.15 11.69
C GLY A 14 1.52 -7.96 10.59
N ALA A 15 1.37 -6.94 9.75
CA ALA A 15 2.36 -6.58 8.74
C ALA A 15 3.75 -6.31 9.38
N ASP A 16 3.74 -5.69 10.56
CA ASP A 16 4.94 -5.35 11.32
C ASP A 16 5.78 -6.59 11.71
N ALA A 17 5.13 -7.73 12.01
CA ALA A 17 5.82 -8.97 12.37
C ALA A 17 6.51 -9.62 11.16
N VAL A 18 5.95 -9.46 9.96
CA VAL A 18 6.54 -9.97 8.72
C VAL A 18 7.76 -9.13 8.33
N ASP A 19 7.65 -7.81 8.44
CA ASP A 19 8.76 -6.90 8.14
C ASP A 19 9.94 -7.14 9.09
N GLU A 20 9.69 -7.38 10.38
CA GLU A 20 10.72 -7.73 11.36
C GLU A 20 11.37 -9.09 11.06
N ALA A 21 10.59 -10.10 10.68
CA ALA A 21 11.09 -11.42 10.32
C ALA A 21 12.01 -11.35 9.08
N ILE A 22 11.59 -10.63 8.04
CA ILE A 22 12.39 -10.40 6.82
C ILE A 22 13.70 -9.66 7.15
N ALA A 23 13.64 -8.63 8.00
CA ALA A 23 14.84 -7.90 8.42
C ALA A 23 15.84 -8.78 9.18
N ASN A 24 15.34 -9.76 9.94
CA ASN A 24 16.15 -10.75 10.66
C ASN A 24 16.56 -11.96 9.79
N GLY A 25 16.08 -12.05 8.55
CA GLY A 25 16.36 -13.16 7.64
C GLY A 25 15.73 -14.49 8.04
N ILE A 26 14.63 -14.44 8.80
CA ILE A 26 13.89 -15.62 9.27
C ILE A 26 12.42 -15.54 8.86
N ASP A 27 11.78 -16.69 8.67
CA ASP A 27 10.32 -16.77 8.51
C ASP A 27 9.63 -16.68 9.88
N LEU A 28 8.30 -16.53 9.89
CA LEU A 28 7.51 -16.45 11.13
C LEU A 28 7.56 -17.72 11.97
N ASP A 29 7.94 -18.85 11.38
CA ASP A 29 8.20 -20.10 12.09
C ASP A 29 9.64 -20.24 12.61
N GLY A 30 10.48 -19.22 12.38
CA GLY A 30 11.88 -19.18 12.80
C GLY A 30 12.85 -19.89 11.85
N SER A 31 12.38 -20.46 10.74
CA SER A 31 13.26 -21.03 9.72
C SER A 31 14.04 -19.93 8.97
N PRO A 32 15.29 -20.19 8.52
CA PRO A 32 16.05 -19.19 7.78
C PRO A 32 15.47 -18.99 6.38
N ILE A 33 15.38 -17.73 5.94
CA ILE A 33 15.02 -17.39 4.56
C ILE A 33 16.24 -17.59 3.66
N GLU A 34 16.03 -18.20 2.49
CA GLU A 34 17.11 -18.39 1.51
C GLU A 34 17.72 -17.03 1.07
N PRO A 35 19.05 -16.89 1.03
CA PRO A 35 19.71 -15.62 0.70
C PRO A 35 19.25 -15.00 -0.62
N ALA A 36 19.08 -15.81 -1.67
CA ALA A 36 18.63 -15.33 -2.98
C ALA A 36 17.25 -14.66 -2.94
N LYS A 37 16.36 -15.07 -2.01
CA LYS A 37 15.04 -14.46 -1.83
C LYS A 37 15.15 -13.12 -1.10
N LEU A 38 15.98 -13.04 -0.06
CA LEU A 38 16.25 -11.79 0.64
C LEU A 38 16.93 -10.76 -0.25
N ASP A 39 17.90 -11.19 -1.05
CA ASP A 39 18.62 -10.33 -1.99
C ASP A 39 17.65 -9.71 -3.01
N LEU A 40 16.77 -10.52 -3.59
CA LEU A 40 15.75 -10.04 -4.52
C LEU A 40 14.77 -9.08 -3.84
N TYR A 41 14.29 -9.41 -2.64
CA TYR A 41 13.39 -8.53 -1.89
C TYR A 41 14.04 -7.16 -1.63
N ASN A 42 15.27 -7.16 -1.11
CA ASN A 42 16.01 -5.93 -0.80
C ASN A 42 16.27 -5.09 -2.05
N GLN A 43 16.64 -5.73 -3.16
CA GLN A 43 16.84 -5.06 -4.44
C GLN A 43 15.57 -4.35 -4.90
N VAL A 44 14.41 -5.00 -4.82
CA VAL A 44 13.14 -4.40 -5.24
C VAL A 44 12.67 -3.31 -4.27
N MET A 45 12.80 -3.52 -2.96
CA MET A 45 12.42 -2.52 -1.96
C MET A 45 13.29 -1.27 -2.04
N ALA A 46 14.58 -1.39 -2.37
CA ALA A 46 15.45 -0.25 -2.61
C ALA A 46 14.98 0.63 -3.78
N LEU A 47 14.34 0.06 -4.81
CA LEU A 47 13.74 0.82 -5.91
C LEU A 47 12.52 1.63 -5.44
N GLU A 48 11.72 1.09 -4.52
CA GLU A 48 10.56 1.79 -3.94
C GLU A 48 10.97 2.82 -2.89
N GLY A 49 12.02 2.55 -2.10
CA GLY A 49 12.55 3.46 -1.09
C GLY A 49 13.08 4.78 -1.68
N ASN A 50 13.56 4.75 -2.93
CA ASN A 50 13.97 5.93 -3.69
C ASN A 50 12.81 6.64 -4.40
N ARG A 51 11.58 6.15 -4.27
CA ARG A 51 10.43 6.73 -4.94
C ARG A 51 9.91 7.92 -4.13
N GLN A 52 9.87 9.09 -4.75
CA GLN A 52 9.14 10.21 -4.17
C GLN A 52 7.67 9.81 -4.02
N ARG A 53 7.19 9.70 -2.78
CA ARG A 53 5.79 9.35 -2.52
C ARG A 53 4.89 10.40 -3.16
N SER A 54 3.83 9.93 -3.81
CA SER A 54 2.75 10.79 -4.30
C SER A 54 2.25 11.67 -3.16
N GLY A 55 2.24 13.00 -3.36
CA GLY A 55 1.69 13.93 -2.37
C GLY A 55 0.25 13.59 -1.98
N VAL A 56 -0.18 14.05 -0.80
CA VAL A 56 -1.50 13.72 -0.21
C VAL A 56 -2.65 13.94 -1.20
N LYS A 57 -2.66 15.06 -1.93
CA LYS A 57 -3.68 15.38 -2.94
C LYS A 57 -3.77 14.34 -4.06
N ASN A 58 -2.63 13.86 -4.58
CA ASN A 58 -2.59 12.82 -5.61
C ASN A 58 -3.10 11.47 -5.08
N THR A 59 -2.78 11.16 -3.82
CA THR A 59 -3.28 9.96 -3.14
C THR A 59 -4.79 10.03 -2.92
N MET A 60 -5.30 11.19 -2.48
CA MET A 60 -6.74 11.45 -2.34
C MET A 60 -7.46 11.27 -3.68
N ARG A 61 -7.01 11.95 -4.74
CA ARG A 61 -7.60 11.82 -6.08
C ARG A 61 -7.63 10.37 -6.54
N SER A 62 -6.52 9.65 -6.40
CA SER A 62 -6.44 8.25 -6.83
C SER A 62 -7.41 7.34 -6.07
N ARG A 63 -7.62 7.60 -4.76
CA ARG A 63 -8.61 6.89 -3.96
C ARG A 63 -10.04 7.23 -4.36
N ILE A 64 -10.34 8.52 -4.60
CA ILE A 64 -11.64 8.99 -5.10
C ILE A 64 -11.97 8.32 -6.42
N VAL A 65 -11.06 8.33 -7.40
CA VAL A 65 -11.28 7.68 -8.71
C VAL A 65 -11.53 6.18 -8.54
N ARG A 66 -10.66 5.47 -7.81
CA ARG A 66 -10.73 4.01 -7.65
C ARG A 66 -12.00 3.53 -6.94
N ILE A 67 -12.47 4.28 -5.94
CA ILE A 67 -13.65 3.90 -5.14
C ILE A 67 -14.92 4.47 -5.77
N GLY A 68 -14.90 5.75 -6.17
CA GLY A 68 -16.01 6.44 -6.81
C GLY A 68 -16.49 5.73 -8.07
N ALA A 69 -15.58 5.21 -8.91
CA ALA A 69 -15.98 4.55 -10.15
C ALA A 69 -16.77 3.24 -9.96
N LYS A 70 -16.79 2.68 -8.74
CA LYS A 70 -17.64 1.53 -8.39
C LYS A 70 -19.10 1.91 -8.14
N HIS A 71 -19.37 3.18 -7.83
CA HIS A 71 -20.66 3.63 -7.31
C HIS A 71 -21.26 4.80 -8.10
N ILE A 72 -20.43 5.55 -8.83
CA ILE A 72 -20.79 6.82 -9.47
C ILE A 72 -20.59 6.68 -10.98
N SER A 73 -21.50 7.25 -11.77
CA SER A 73 -21.38 7.27 -13.23
C SER A 73 -20.12 8.04 -13.66
N GLN A 74 -19.58 7.74 -14.85
CA GLN A 74 -18.38 8.42 -15.34
C GLN A 74 -18.56 9.95 -15.39
N VAL A 75 -19.70 10.41 -15.89
CA VAL A 75 -20.00 11.84 -16.05
C VAL A 75 -20.07 12.53 -14.69
N GLU A 76 -20.79 11.93 -13.75
CA GLU A 76 -20.96 12.49 -12.40
C GLU A 76 -19.65 12.50 -11.61
N LEU A 77 -18.86 11.41 -11.66
CA LEU A 77 -17.56 11.37 -10.98
C LEU A 77 -16.58 12.39 -11.56
N ASN A 78 -16.62 12.61 -12.88
CA ASN A 78 -15.78 13.62 -13.52
C ASN A 78 -16.15 15.04 -13.07
N GLN A 79 -17.45 15.36 -13.04
CA GLN A 79 -17.96 16.63 -12.54
C GLN A 79 -17.53 16.88 -11.09
N MET A 80 -17.67 15.89 -10.21
CA MET A 80 -17.26 15.98 -8.80
C MET A 80 -15.75 16.23 -8.64
N LEU A 81 -14.91 15.68 -9.52
CA LEU A 81 -13.47 15.93 -9.50
C LEU A 81 -13.17 17.39 -9.86
N GLU A 82 -13.79 17.90 -10.94
CA GLU A 82 -13.60 19.27 -11.40
C GLU A 82 -14.08 20.29 -10.37
N GLU A 83 -15.25 20.07 -9.76
CA GLU A 83 -15.79 20.92 -8.70
C GLU A 83 -14.89 20.98 -7.45
N ALA A 84 -14.17 19.89 -7.18
CA ALA A 84 -13.22 19.79 -6.07
C ALA A 84 -11.79 20.22 -6.45
N ASP A 85 -11.59 20.84 -7.61
CA ASP A 85 -10.29 21.27 -8.14
C ASP A 85 -9.27 20.11 -8.27
N PHE A 86 -9.78 18.91 -8.55
CA PHE A 86 -8.97 17.77 -8.99
C PHE A 86 -8.97 17.67 -10.50
N ALA A 87 -7.86 17.16 -11.06
CA ALA A 87 -7.82 16.84 -12.48
C ALA A 87 -8.95 15.84 -12.85
N PRO A 88 -9.64 16.05 -13.97
CA PRO A 88 -10.70 15.16 -14.43
C PRO A 88 -10.18 13.74 -14.70
N LEU A 89 -11.10 12.78 -14.89
CA LEU A 89 -10.77 11.40 -15.22
C LEU A 89 -9.88 11.36 -16.48
N LYS A 90 -8.80 10.58 -16.40
CA LYS A 90 -7.89 10.35 -17.53
C LYS A 90 -8.46 9.25 -18.43
N ASP A 91 -8.14 9.26 -19.71
CA ASP A 91 -8.58 8.23 -20.66
C ASP A 91 -8.28 6.80 -20.20
N LYS A 92 -7.08 6.58 -19.62
CA LYS A 92 -6.72 5.28 -19.05
C LYS A 92 -7.57 4.87 -17.84
N GLU A 93 -7.99 5.85 -17.04
CA GLU A 93 -8.87 5.61 -15.88
C GLU A 93 -10.28 5.30 -16.38
N ILE A 94 -10.75 6.02 -17.41
CA ILE A 94 -12.04 5.76 -18.06
C ILE A 94 -12.07 4.36 -18.66
N ALA A 95 -11.07 4.01 -19.48
CA ALA A 95 -10.97 2.70 -20.11
C ALA A 95 -10.92 1.57 -19.07
N PHE A 96 -10.18 1.75 -17.99
CA PHE A 96 -10.04 0.72 -16.95
C PHE A 96 -11.30 0.55 -16.10
N TYR A 97 -11.93 1.63 -15.65
CA TYR A 97 -13.05 1.55 -14.71
C TYR A 97 -14.44 1.50 -15.37
N TYR A 98 -14.58 2.02 -16.59
CA TYR A 98 -15.86 2.16 -17.29
C TYR A 98 -15.89 1.50 -18.67
N GLY A 99 -14.75 1.14 -19.27
CA GLY A 99 -14.68 0.61 -20.64
C GLY A 99 -15.13 -0.85 -20.82
N GLY A 100 -15.39 -1.57 -19.73
CA GLY A 100 -15.83 -2.97 -19.75
C GLY A 100 -17.26 -3.20 -19.25
N LYS A 101 -18.08 -2.14 -19.18
CA LYS A 101 -19.52 -2.23 -18.86
C LYS A 101 -20.36 -2.26 -20.12
#